data_AF-A0A6C0IGX3-F1
#
_entry.id   AF-A0A6C0IGX3-F1
#
_cell.length_a   1.000
_cell.length_b   1.000
_cell.length_c   1.000
_cell.angle_alpha   90.00
_cell.angle_beta   90.00
_cell.angle_gamma   90.00
#
_symmetry.space_group_name_H-M   'P 1'
#
loop_
_entity.id
_entity.type
_entity.pdbx_description
1 polymer ?
#
loop_
_entity_poly.entity_id
_entity_poly.type
_entity_poly.pdbx_seq_one_letter_code
_entity_poly.pdbx_strand_id
1 'polypeptide(L)'
;MNIGDYKEEVHGYEISGYGIRTYCKTNELGKNDKYVCSISFGTGMKKFCITAKYNHKKPDEIYIDRIERHDDCILNTSLAKVLSGTVKLVRICLFTLKTMFPNVKHYRFMDDSKIYCDGIHSKNMMSMAYDYIVKYNKTWYQHHFHATLPSESLKIYTDSLTVLDEPIELASSKELLDGMGPYMDIYRVSHTPREFINKLRKQLGENYCKEVGKWLTRYMVYIRIILRQDEWYIPADKIIKPDEYKINQIDNAIAHRKLHGGNQKTRKHITKSLRTTSYHKRDSKYGIVSREDVRYIMGFYKDFM
;
A
#
# COMPACT_ATOMS: atom_id res chain seq x y z
N MET A 1 -39.00 -4.34 13.17
CA MET A 1 -38.24 -5.12 12.17
C MET A 1 -36.99 -5.66 12.85
N ASN A 2 -36.92 -6.97 13.09
CA ASN A 2 -35.71 -7.60 13.58
C ASN A 2 -34.59 -7.44 12.55
N ILE A 3 -33.46 -6.90 12.98
CA ILE A 3 -32.21 -6.94 12.22
C ILE A 3 -31.82 -8.41 12.18
N GLY A 4 -32.29 -9.14 11.18
CA GLY A 4 -31.94 -10.55 11.00
C GLY A 4 -30.43 -10.68 10.90
N ASP A 5 -29.89 -11.69 11.59
CA ASP A 5 -28.47 -12.01 11.62
C ASP A 5 -27.90 -12.03 10.20
N TYR A 6 -27.07 -11.04 9.89
CA TYR A 6 -26.36 -10.96 8.62
C TYR A 6 -25.31 -12.06 8.65
N LYS A 7 -25.55 -13.17 7.93
CA LYS A 7 -24.51 -14.19 7.73
C LYS A 7 -23.50 -13.61 6.74
N GLU A 8 -22.30 -13.32 7.23
CA GLU A 8 -21.16 -12.90 6.43
C GLU A 8 -20.82 -14.03 5.43
N GLU A 9 -21.09 -13.81 4.15
CA GLU A 9 -20.68 -14.74 3.09
C GLU A 9 -19.17 -14.57 2.84
N VAL A 10 -18.43 -15.66 2.95
CA VAL A 10 -16.98 -15.70 2.71
C VAL A 10 -16.69 -16.56 1.51
N HIS A 11 -16.02 -15.98 0.52
CA HIS A 11 -15.49 -16.72 -0.61
C HIS A 11 -13.97 -16.78 -0.52
N GLY A 12 -13.43 -17.96 -0.81
CA GLY A 12 -11.99 -18.23 -0.79
C GLY A 12 -11.50 -18.64 -2.18
N TYR A 13 -10.32 -18.16 -2.54
CA TYR A 13 -9.64 -18.50 -3.78
C TYR A 13 -8.20 -18.86 -3.49
N GLU A 14 -7.69 -19.88 -4.17
CA GLU A 14 -6.26 -20.15 -4.26
C GLU A 14 -5.73 -19.52 -5.54
N ILE A 15 -4.64 -18.76 -5.43
CA ILE A 15 -4.05 -18.02 -6.54
C ILE A 15 -2.58 -18.39 -6.66
N SER A 16 -2.11 -18.62 -7.88
CA SER A 16 -0.70 -18.80 -8.21
C SER A 16 -0.24 -17.86 -9.31
N GLY A 17 1.04 -17.51 -9.32
CA GLY A 17 1.71 -16.79 -10.41
C GLY A 17 3.15 -16.42 -10.06
N TYR A 18 4.04 -16.25 -11.04
CA TYR A 18 5.47 -15.95 -10.83
C TYR A 18 6.20 -16.91 -9.85
N GLY A 19 5.77 -18.19 -9.79
CA GLY A 19 6.26 -19.18 -8.82
C GLY A 19 5.81 -18.95 -7.37
N ILE A 20 4.80 -18.11 -7.14
CA ILE A 20 4.23 -17.76 -5.84
C ILE A 20 2.82 -18.34 -5.74
N ARG A 21 2.45 -18.81 -4.54
CA ARG A 21 1.08 -19.22 -4.19
C ARG A 21 0.57 -18.41 -3.01
N THR A 22 -0.68 -17.95 -3.08
CA THR A 22 -1.37 -17.16 -2.05
C THR A 22 -2.86 -17.48 -2.04
N TYR A 23 -3.56 -17.07 -0.98
CA TYR A 23 -5.01 -17.14 -0.89
C TYR A 23 -5.62 -15.74 -1.00
N CYS A 24 -6.78 -15.65 -1.62
CA CYS A 24 -7.64 -14.48 -1.59
C CYS A 24 -8.94 -14.81 -0.85
N LYS A 25 -9.37 -13.90 0.01
CA LYS A 25 -10.62 -13.95 0.74
C LYS A 25 -11.42 -12.69 0.45
N THR A 26 -12.69 -12.85 0.09
CA THR A 26 -13.63 -11.73 -0.01
C THR A 26 -14.66 -11.83 1.10
N ASN A 27 -14.86 -10.73 1.82
CA ASN A 27 -15.91 -10.57 2.83
C ASN A 27 -16.85 -9.46 2.42
N GLU A 28 -18.15 -9.71 2.51
CA GLU A 28 -19.14 -8.64 2.54
C GLU A 28 -19.02 -7.83 3.83
N LEU A 29 -19.06 -6.51 3.69
CA LEU A 29 -19.10 -5.58 4.80
C LEU A 29 -20.55 -5.15 5.04
N GLY A 30 -20.90 -4.84 6.29
CA GLY A 30 -22.28 -4.59 6.68
C GLY A 30 -22.88 -3.35 5.98
N LYS A 31 -24.22 -3.27 5.91
CA LYS A 31 -24.95 -2.18 5.22
C LYS A 31 -24.59 -0.74 5.64
N ASN A 32 -23.99 -0.57 6.81
CA ASN A 32 -23.61 0.74 7.35
C ASN A 32 -22.15 1.12 7.04
N ASP A 33 -21.37 0.22 6.42
CA ASP A 33 -20.01 0.51 6.03
C ASP A 33 -19.96 1.31 4.72
N LYS A 34 -18.98 2.21 4.62
CA LYS A 34 -18.68 2.94 3.38
C LYS A 34 -18.28 2.00 2.24
N TYR A 35 -17.75 0.83 2.59
CA TYR A 35 -17.25 -0.18 1.66
C TYR A 35 -18.21 -1.37 1.67
N VAL A 36 -18.39 -2.01 0.52
CA VAL A 36 -19.31 -3.15 0.36
C VAL A 36 -18.59 -4.46 0.57
N CYS A 37 -17.33 -4.54 0.22
CA CYS A 37 -16.52 -5.71 0.48
C CYS A 37 -15.08 -5.36 0.82
N SER A 38 -14.46 -6.25 1.58
CA SER A 38 -13.02 -6.29 1.79
C SER A 38 -12.45 -7.51 1.09
N ILE A 39 -11.33 -7.31 0.39
CA ILE A 39 -10.60 -8.36 -0.32
C ILE A 39 -9.23 -8.47 0.34
N SER A 40 -8.88 -9.65 0.81
CA SER A 40 -7.65 -9.86 1.58
C SER A 40 -6.81 -10.99 1.02
N PHE A 41 -5.51 -10.76 0.87
CA PHE A 41 -4.54 -11.70 0.29
C PHE A 41 -3.51 -12.15 1.33
N GLY A 42 -3.18 -13.44 1.40
CA GLY A 42 -2.24 -13.99 2.38
C GLY A 42 -2.16 -15.53 2.40
N THR A 43 -1.50 -16.12 3.40
CA THR A 43 -1.24 -17.59 3.45
C THR A 43 -2.18 -18.40 4.35
N GLY A 44 -3.08 -17.75 5.09
CA GLY A 44 -4.00 -18.48 5.96
C GLY A 44 -4.85 -17.60 6.86
N MET A 45 -5.52 -18.25 7.81
CA MET A 45 -6.64 -17.75 8.63
C MET A 45 -6.46 -16.37 9.27
N LYS A 46 -5.23 -15.91 9.54
CA LYS A 46 -4.97 -14.72 10.38
C LYS A 46 -3.88 -13.79 9.83
N LYS A 47 -3.43 -14.00 8.58
CA LYS A 47 -2.22 -13.35 8.06
C LYS A 47 -2.47 -12.79 6.67
N PHE A 48 -3.19 -11.68 6.62
CA PHE A 48 -3.47 -10.96 5.38
C PHE A 48 -2.48 -9.82 5.20
N CYS A 49 -1.72 -9.94 4.14
CA CYS A 49 -0.64 -9.02 3.83
C CYS A 49 -1.08 -7.92 2.90
N ILE A 50 -2.14 -8.13 2.12
CA ILE A 50 -2.74 -7.06 1.32
C ILE A 50 -4.23 -7.05 1.61
N THR A 51 -4.76 -5.90 2.01
CA THR A 51 -6.20 -5.71 2.18
C THR A 51 -6.65 -4.57 1.29
N ALA A 52 -7.66 -4.83 0.47
CA ALA A 52 -8.32 -3.87 -0.39
C ALA A 52 -9.80 -3.75 -0.01
N LYS A 53 -10.40 -2.60 -0.29
CA LYS A 53 -11.79 -2.28 -0.01
C LYS A 53 -12.44 -1.71 -1.26
N TYR A 54 -13.60 -2.24 -1.61
CA TYR A 54 -14.40 -1.78 -2.74
C TYR A 54 -15.62 -1.00 -2.25
N ASN A 55 -15.97 0.08 -2.95
CA ASN A 55 -17.08 0.96 -2.62
C ASN A 55 -18.01 1.08 -3.85
N HIS A 56 -19.24 0.59 -3.75
CA HIS A 56 -20.22 0.68 -4.84
C HIS A 56 -20.51 2.11 -5.30
N LYS A 57 -20.34 3.11 -4.42
CA LYS A 57 -20.55 4.53 -4.77
C LYS A 57 -19.45 5.08 -5.68
N LYS A 58 -18.33 4.36 -5.79
CA LYS A 58 -17.21 4.66 -6.68
C LYS A 58 -16.76 3.36 -7.33
N PRO A 59 -17.59 2.80 -8.24
CA PRO A 59 -17.39 1.46 -8.79
C PRO A 59 -16.15 1.36 -9.68
N ASP A 60 -15.58 2.50 -10.08
CA ASP A 60 -14.35 2.63 -10.85
C ASP A 60 -13.07 2.58 -9.99
N GLU A 61 -13.18 2.53 -8.65
CA GLU A 61 -12.03 2.53 -7.75
C GLU A 61 -12.03 1.38 -6.72
N ILE A 62 -10.85 0.83 -6.47
CA ILE A 62 -10.57 0.00 -5.28
C ILE A 62 -9.52 0.69 -4.43
N TYR A 63 -9.75 0.75 -3.12
CA TYR A 63 -8.77 1.29 -2.17
C TYR A 63 -7.94 0.17 -1.54
N ILE A 64 -6.62 0.18 -1.75
CA ILE A 64 -5.67 -0.70 -1.07
C ILE A 64 -5.34 -0.07 0.28
N ASP A 65 -5.88 -0.66 1.34
CA ASP A 65 -5.81 -0.16 2.72
C ASP A 65 -4.43 -0.43 3.34
N ARG A 66 -3.85 -1.59 3.04
CA ARG A 66 -2.67 -2.08 3.74
C ARG A 66 -1.85 -3.03 2.88
N ILE A 67 -0.53 -2.87 2.91
CA ILE A 67 0.46 -3.82 2.40
C ILE A 67 1.46 -4.12 3.54
N GLU A 68 1.26 -5.24 4.24
CA GLU A 68 2.18 -5.74 5.27
C GLU A 68 3.23 -6.68 4.67
N ARG A 69 4.42 -6.67 5.25
CA ARG A 69 5.53 -7.53 4.85
C ARG A 69 5.77 -8.59 5.92
N HIS A 70 5.31 -9.80 5.65
CA HIS A 70 5.58 -10.95 6.51
C HIS A 70 6.07 -12.11 5.64
N ASP A 71 7.05 -12.89 6.13
CA ASP A 71 7.56 -14.03 5.37
C ASP A 71 6.49 -15.08 5.07
N ASP A 72 5.45 -15.09 5.89
CA ASP A 72 4.25 -15.90 5.73
C ASP A 72 3.17 -15.23 4.86
N CYS A 73 3.49 -14.31 3.96
CA CYS A 73 2.51 -13.84 2.96
C CYS A 73 2.45 -14.73 1.71
N ILE A 74 3.39 -15.67 1.57
CA ILE A 74 3.46 -16.63 0.46
C ILE A 74 3.54 -18.07 0.99
N LEU A 75 2.83 -19.00 0.35
CA LEU A 75 2.85 -20.41 0.71
C LEU A 75 4.16 -21.06 0.26
N ASN A 76 4.79 -21.83 1.14
CA ASN A 76 5.94 -22.69 0.86
C ASN A 76 7.19 -21.98 0.29
N THR A 77 7.25 -20.65 0.40
CA THR A 77 8.38 -19.84 -0.09
C THR A 77 8.65 -18.70 0.88
N SER A 78 9.93 -18.43 1.15
CA SER A 78 10.32 -17.26 1.94
C SER A 78 10.28 -15.99 1.07
N LEU A 79 9.70 -14.90 1.61
CA LEU A 79 9.79 -13.57 1.02
C LEU A 79 11.18 -12.94 1.14
N ALA A 80 12.16 -13.60 1.78
CA ALA A 80 13.48 -13.06 2.12
C ALA A 80 14.32 -12.49 0.96
N LYS A 81 13.93 -12.69 -0.32
CA LYS A 81 14.33 -11.77 -1.41
C LYS A 81 13.38 -10.54 -1.44
N VAL A 82 13.42 -9.80 -0.33
CA VAL A 82 12.37 -8.95 0.29
C VAL A 82 11.62 -7.98 -0.63
N LEU A 83 12.26 -7.40 -1.64
CA LEU A 83 11.58 -6.46 -2.54
C LEU A 83 10.96 -7.14 -3.76
N SER A 84 11.66 -8.11 -4.34
CA SER A 84 11.19 -8.81 -5.55
C SER A 84 9.94 -9.67 -5.29
N GLY A 85 9.89 -10.35 -4.14
CA GLY A 85 8.74 -11.18 -3.76
C GLY A 85 7.49 -10.35 -3.48
N THR A 86 7.62 -9.24 -2.75
CA THR A 86 6.49 -8.33 -2.49
C THR A 86 5.97 -7.71 -3.79
N VAL A 87 6.84 -7.30 -4.71
CA VAL A 87 6.41 -6.78 -6.02
C VAL A 87 5.58 -7.82 -6.78
N LYS A 88 6.04 -9.07 -6.83
CA LYS A 88 5.29 -10.16 -7.48
C LYS A 88 3.93 -10.40 -6.80
N LEU A 89 3.90 -10.44 -5.46
CA LEU A 89 2.65 -10.60 -4.70
C LEU A 89 1.66 -9.48 -5.00
N VAL A 90 2.09 -8.21 -4.94
CA VAL A 90 1.25 -7.06 -5.25
C VAL A 90 0.73 -7.13 -6.69
N ARG A 91 1.56 -7.52 -7.67
CA ARG A 91 1.11 -7.72 -9.07
C ARG A 91 0.04 -8.79 -9.19
N ILE A 92 0.20 -9.93 -8.51
CA ILE A 92 -0.81 -11.00 -8.47
C ILE A 92 -2.11 -10.48 -7.88
N CYS A 93 -2.04 -9.73 -6.77
CA CYS A 93 -3.23 -9.18 -6.10
C CYS A 93 -3.95 -8.17 -7.00
N LEU A 94 -3.21 -7.22 -7.58
CA LEU A 94 -3.75 -6.23 -8.51
C LEU A 94 -4.42 -6.89 -9.73
N PHE A 95 -3.79 -7.91 -10.32
CA PHE A 95 -4.37 -8.63 -11.45
C PHE A 95 -5.61 -9.45 -11.05
N THR A 96 -5.60 -10.04 -9.86
CA THR A 96 -6.77 -10.74 -9.31
C THR A 96 -7.93 -9.77 -9.15
N LEU A 97 -7.70 -8.60 -8.55
CA LEU A 97 -8.73 -7.58 -8.38
C LEU A 97 -9.25 -7.08 -9.73
N LYS A 98 -8.36 -6.88 -10.72
CA LYS A 98 -8.76 -6.50 -12.10
C LYS A 98 -9.68 -7.54 -12.74
N THR A 99 -9.42 -8.81 -12.48
CA THR A 99 -10.25 -9.91 -12.99
C THR A 99 -11.59 -9.93 -12.27
N MET A 100 -11.60 -9.76 -10.94
CA MET A 100 -12.81 -9.78 -10.11
C MET A 100 -13.71 -8.56 -10.29
N PHE A 101 -13.14 -7.41 -10.59
CA PHE A 101 -13.84 -6.13 -10.68
C PHE A 101 -13.50 -5.45 -12.02
N PRO A 102 -14.04 -5.94 -13.15
CA PRO A 102 -13.67 -5.48 -14.50
C PRO A 102 -13.98 -4.00 -14.76
N ASN A 103 -14.91 -3.41 -14.00
CA ASN A 103 -15.29 -2.00 -14.11
C ASN A 103 -14.31 -1.04 -13.40
N VAL A 104 -13.40 -1.56 -12.58
CA VAL A 104 -12.42 -0.75 -11.85
C VAL A 104 -11.36 -0.22 -12.80
N LYS A 105 -11.20 1.11 -12.81
CA LYS A 105 -10.25 1.83 -13.64
C LYS A 105 -8.94 2.12 -12.91
N HIS A 106 -8.97 2.24 -11.59
CA HIS A 106 -7.77 2.54 -10.81
C HIS A 106 -7.81 1.98 -9.39
N TYR A 107 -6.62 1.70 -8.87
CA TYR A 107 -6.40 1.22 -7.51
C TYR A 107 -5.75 2.32 -6.69
N ARG A 108 -6.51 2.95 -5.79
CA ARG A 108 -6.02 4.02 -4.93
C ARG A 108 -5.34 3.44 -3.70
N PHE A 109 -4.27 4.05 -3.21
CA PHE A 109 -3.56 3.56 -2.02
C PHE A 109 -2.87 4.70 -1.28
N MET A 110 -2.41 4.41 -0.06
CA MET A 110 -1.52 5.31 0.66
C MET A 110 -0.06 4.83 0.58
N ASP A 111 0.88 5.68 0.15
CA ASP A 111 2.30 5.32 0.19
C ASP A 111 2.90 5.56 1.59
N ASP A 112 2.60 4.61 2.49
CA ASP A 112 3.15 4.50 3.86
C ASP A 112 4.43 3.65 3.90
N SER A 113 4.75 2.93 2.82
CA SER A 113 5.58 1.74 2.84
C SER A 113 6.93 1.90 3.58
N LYS A 114 7.25 0.95 4.47
CA LYS A 114 8.43 1.01 5.35
C LYS A 114 9.38 -0.16 5.15
N ILE A 115 10.67 0.09 5.34
CA ILE A 115 11.72 -0.92 5.46
C ILE A 115 12.08 -1.04 6.93
N TYR A 116 11.95 -2.22 7.50
CA TYR A 116 12.38 -2.51 8.86
C TYR A 116 13.88 -2.81 8.87
N CYS A 117 14.67 -1.97 9.51
CA CYS A 117 16.13 -2.01 9.37
C CYS A 117 16.83 -3.03 10.29
N ASP A 118 16.17 -3.45 11.37
CA ASP A 118 16.67 -4.49 12.30
C ASP A 118 15.70 -5.69 12.40
N GLY A 119 15.06 -6.02 11.28
CA GLY A 119 14.02 -7.06 11.22
C GLY A 119 12.63 -6.55 11.59
N ILE A 120 11.62 -7.39 11.36
CA ILE A 120 10.18 -7.08 11.40
C ILE A 120 9.65 -6.43 12.69
N HIS A 121 10.33 -6.56 13.83
CA HIS A 121 9.95 -5.94 15.10
C HIS A 121 10.74 -4.67 15.43
N SER A 122 11.62 -4.22 14.53
CA SER A 122 12.42 -3.03 14.77
C SER A 122 11.57 -1.76 14.84
N LYS A 123 11.90 -0.90 15.81
CA LYS A 123 11.40 0.48 15.85
C LYS A 123 12.07 1.36 14.79
N ASN A 124 13.23 0.93 14.27
CA ASN A 124 13.94 1.62 13.20
C ASN A 124 13.33 1.24 11.85
N MET A 125 12.56 2.17 11.30
CA MET A 125 11.86 2.02 10.04
C MET A 125 12.27 3.14 9.10
N MET A 126 12.75 2.78 7.90
CA MET A 126 13.02 3.75 6.85
C MET A 126 11.81 3.84 5.91
N SER A 127 11.38 5.06 5.58
CA SER A 127 10.37 5.27 4.53
C SER A 127 10.92 4.80 3.19
N MET A 128 10.29 3.79 2.60
CA MET A 128 10.72 3.27 1.31
C MET A 128 10.45 4.27 0.18
N ALA A 129 9.38 5.07 0.31
CA ALA A 129 9.07 6.13 -0.65
C ALA A 129 10.24 7.11 -0.77
N TYR A 130 10.78 7.57 0.36
CA TYR A 130 11.91 8.51 0.36
C TYR A 130 13.22 7.87 -0.12
N ASP A 131 13.50 6.62 0.27
CA ASP A 131 14.67 5.90 -0.23
C ASP A 131 14.66 5.78 -1.76
N TYR A 132 13.50 5.46 -2.35
CA TYR A 132 13.33 5.36 -3.79
C TYR A 132 13.35 6.72 -4.48
N ILE A 133 12.80 7.76 -3.87
CA ILE A 133 12.85 9.13 -4.40
C ILE A 133 14.30 9.59 -4.58
N VAL A 134 15.13 9.42 -3.56
CA VAL A 134 16.55 9.82 -3.62
C VAL A 134 17.29 9.02 -4.71
N LYS A 135 16.95 7.75 -4.89
CA LYS A 135 17.64 6.86 -5.84
C LYS A 135 17.15 7.01 -7.30
N TYR A 136 15.87 7.29 -7.51
CA TYR A 136 15.21 7.13 -8.80
C TYR A 136 14.28 8.28 -9.21
N ASN A 137 14.13 9.33 -8.39
CA ASN A 137 13.12 10.39 -8.57
C ASN A 137 11.69 9.85 -8.73
N LYS A 138 11.43 8.71 -8.10
CA LYS A 138 10.16 7.99 -8.15
C LYS A 138 9.90 7.38 -6.79
N THR A 139 8.64 7.28 -6.39
CA THR A 139 8.23 6.41 -5.29
C THR A 139 8.43 4.95 -5.66
N TRP A 140 8.39 4.06 -4.65
CA TRP A 140 8.43 2.62 -4.90
C TRP A 140 7.29 2.16 -5.81
N TYR A 141 6.09 2.72 -5.63
CA TYR A 141 4.94 2.34 -6.45
C TYR A 141 5.01 2.88 -7.87
N GLN A 142 5.54 4.10 -8.07
CA GLN A 142 5.86 4.60 -9.41
C GLN A 142 6.84 3.68 -10.13
N HIS A 143 7.88 3.24 -9.41
CA HIS A 143 8.94 2.42 -9.98
C HIS A 143 8.45 1.02 -10.38
N HIS A 144 7.59 0.38 -9.58
CA HIS A 144 7.22 -1.04 -9.78
C HIS A 144 5.84 -1.29 -10.39
N PHE A 145 4.90 -0.34 -10.25
CA PHE A 145 3.48 -0.53 -10.63
C PHE A 145 2.90 0.64 -11.43
N HIS A 146 3.73 1.57 -11.92
CA HIS A 146 3.26 2.73 -12.69
C HIS A 146 2.22 3.57 -11.94
N ALA A 147 2.34 3.68 -10.62
CA ALA A 147 1.46 4.54 -9.86
C ALA A 147 1.60 6.01 -10.31
N THR A 148 0.50 6.75 -10.28
CA THR A 148 0.42 8.14 -10.69
C THR A 148 -0.34 8.97 -9.65
N LEU A 149 -0.18 10.29 -9.76
CA LEU A 149 -0.95 11.28 -9.03
C LEU A 149 -1.85 12.04 -10.01
N PRO A 150 -2.94 12.66 -9.54
CA PRO A 150 -3.68 13.66 -10.33
C PRO A 150 -2.75 14.77 -10.81
N SER A 151 -3.03 15.39 -11.95
CA SER A 151 -2.10 16.32 -12.63
C SER A 151 -1.58 17.44 -11.74
N GLU A 152 -2.44 18.06 -10.92
CA GLU A 152 -2.04 19.12 -9.98
C GLU A 152 -1.07 18.61 -8.92
N SER A 153 -1.39 17.48 -8.28
CA SER A 153 -0.56 16.85 -7.25
C SER A 153 0.73 16.29 -7.81
N LEU A 154 0.72 15.80 -9.06
CA LEU A 154 1.91 15.35 -9.76
C LEU A 154 2.88 16.52 -9.99
N LYS A 155 2.37 17.69 -10.38
CA LYS A 155 3.20 18.89 -10.54
C LYS A 155 3.85 19.28 -9.21
N ILE A 156 3.07 19.39 -8.14
CA ILE A 156 3.57 19.74 -6.80
C ILE A 156 4.62 18.72 -6.31
N TYR A 157 4.35 17.43 -6.51
CA TYR A 157 5.32 16.37 -6.20
C TYR A 157 6.61 16.54 -6.97
N THR A 158 6.52 16.70 -8.30
CA THR A 158 7.69 16.78 -9.20
C THR A 158 8.51 18.04 -8.92
N ASP A 159 7.85 19.18 -8.73
CA ASP A 159 8.49 20.44 -8.36
C ASP A 159 9.21 20.28 -7.01
N SER A 160 8.62 19.56 -6.04
CA SER A 160 9.29 19.32 -4.76
C SER A 160 10.55 18.46 -4.88
N LEU A 161 10.73 17.67 -5.94
CA LEU A 161 11.92 16.83 -6.11
C LEU A 161 13.16 17.62 -6.53
N THR A 162 13.02 18.84 -7.07
CA THR A 162 14.16 19.65 -7.55
C THR A 162 15.14 19.97 -6.43
N VAL A 163 14.63 20.15 -5.21
CA VAL A 163 15.43 20.43 -4.00
C VAL A 163 16.49 19.37 -3.72
N LEU A 164 16.32 18.14 -4.22
CA LEU A 164 17.32 17.08 -4.06
C LEU A 164 18.64 17.37 -4.78
N ASP A 165 18.57 18.22 -5.80
CA ASP A 165 19.66 18.58 -6.69
C ASP A 165 20.07 20.07 -6.54
N GLU A 166 19.43 20.78 -5.61
CA GLU A 166 19.79 22.14 -5.22
C GLU A 166 20.91 22.16 -4.16
N PRO A 167 21.65 23.27 -4.02
CA PRO A 167 22.66 23.43 -2.97
C PRO A 167 22.10 23.16 -1.57
N ILE A 168 22.83 22.40 -0.75
CA ILE A 168 22.44 22.16 0.64
C ILE A 168 22.48 23.48 1.42
N GLU A 169 21.33 23.87 1.96
CA GLU A 169 21.27 24.85 3.04
C GLU A 169 21.62 24.18 4.37
N LEU A 170 22.55 24.79 5.12
CA LEU A 170 22.96 24.25 6.42
C LEU A 170 21.76 24.17 7.37
N ALA A 171 21.48 22.96 7.85
CA ALA A 171 20.40 22.71 8.79
C ALA A 171 20.55 23.56 10.07
N SER A 172 19.58 24.43 10.33
CA SER A 172 19.49 25.20 11.57
C SER A 172 18.64 24.51 12.64
N SER A 173 17.89 23.47 12.27
CA SER A 173 17.02 22.71 13.18
C SER A 173 17.83 21.77 14.07
N LYS A 174 17.86 22.06 15.37
CA LYS A 174 18.49 21.21 16.40
C LYS A 174 17.99 19.76 16.35
N GLU A 175 16.69 19.54 16.14
CA GLU A 175 16.11 18.19 16.08
C GLU A 175 16.56 17.38 14.87
N LEU A 176 16.88 18.05 13.76
CA LEU A 176 17.45 17.40 12.57
C LEU A 176 18.92 17.04 12.81
N LEU A 177 19.66 17.93 13.47
CA LEU A 177 21.07 17.77 13.80
C LEU A 177 21.31 16.63 14.79
N ASP A 178 20.42 16.37 15.74
CA ASP A 178 20.61 15.30 16.73
C ASP A 178 20.71 13.89 16.09
N GLY A 179 20.01 13.65 14.98
CA GLY A 179 20.10 12.38 14.24
C GLY A 179 21.24 12.34 13.21
N MET A 180 21.60 13.51 12.67
CA MET A 180 22.62 13.67 11.63
C MET A 180 24.01 13.97 12.18
N GLY A 181 24.17 14.20 13.48
CA GLY A 181 25.42 14.59 14.15
C GLY A 181 26.66 13.81 13.69
N PRO A 182 26.63 12.47 13.71
CA PRO A 182 27.76 11.64 13.25
C PRO A 182 28.12 11.80 11.76
N TYR A 183 27.24 12.42 10.98
CA TYR A 183 27.31 12.53 9.52
C TYR A 183 27.49 13.98 9.05
N MET A 184 27.70 14.92 9.98
CA MET A 184 27.77 16.35 9.65
C MET A 184 28.96 16.71 8.77
N ASP A 185 30.09 16.02 8.88
CA ASP A 185 31.23 16.28 8.01
C ASP A 185 30.91 15.90 6.56
N ILE A 186 30.22 14.78 6.34
CA ILE A 186 29.76 14.35 5.02
C ILE A 186 28.71 15.34 4.48
N TYR A 187 27.80 15.79 5.35
CA TYR A 187 26.78 16.78 5.00
C TYR A 187 27.40 18.11 4.54
N ARG A 188 28.40 18.62 5.27
CA ARG A 188 29.09 19.89 4.96
C ARG A 188 29.86 19.86 3.65
N VAL A 189 30.43 18.71 3.28
CA VAL A 189 31.19 18.55 2.03
C VAL A 189 30.35 18.05 0.86
N SER A 190 29.03 17.90 1.04
CA SER A 190 28.10 17.53 -0.02
C SER A 190 27.48 18.77 -0.62
N HIS A 191 27.39 18.83 -1.94
CA HIS A 191 26.80 19.99 -2.63
C HIS A 191 25.28 19.90 -2.62
N THR A 192 24.70 18.71 -2.77
CA THR A 192 23.24 18.52 -2.86
C THR A 192 22.74 17.45 -1.87
N PRO A 193 21.45 17.50 -1.45
CA PRO A 193 20.87 16.46 -0.61
C PRO A 193 21.03 15.05 -1.18
N ARG A 194 20.90 14.89 -2.50
CA ARG A 194 21.10 13.60 -3.16
C ARG A 194 22.54 13.12 -3.02
N GLU A 195 23.52 14.01 -3.22
CA GLU A 195 24.93 13.68 -3.05
C GLU A 195 25.23 13.22 -1.61
N PHE A 196 24.72 13.95 -0.62
CA PHE A 196 24.87 13.62 0.80
C PHE A 196 24.36 12.21 1.12
N ILE A 197 23.11 11.91 0.75
CA ILE A 197 22.51 10.60 1.02
C ILE A 197 23.23 9.48 0.25
N ASN A 198 23.69 9.75 -0.99
CA ASN A 198 24.44 8.78 -1.77
C ASN A 198 25.83 8.48 -1.19
N LYS A 199 26.54 9.50 -0.69
CA LYS A 199 27.80 9.32 0.05
C LYS A 199 27.60 8.47 1.30
N LEU A 200 26.56 8.76 2.07
CA LEU A 200 26.20 7.95 3.25
C LEU A 200 25.89 6.50 2.89
N ARG A 201 25.13 6.26 1.82
CA ARG A 201 24.84 4.90 1.37
C ARG A 201 26.11 4.12 1.03
N LYS A 202 27.07 4.76 0.35
CA LYS A 202 28.35 4.14 0.01
C LYS A 202 29.19 3.86 1.27
N GLN A 203 29.27 4.81 2.20
CA GLN A 203 30.09 4.67 3.40
C GLN A 203 29.52 3.66 4.41
N LEU A 204 28.21 3.64 4.61
CA LEU A 204 27.57 2.80 5.63
C LEU A 204 27.25 1.39 5.14
N GLY A 205 27.16 1.17 3.82
CA GLY A 205 26.87 -0.14 3.25
C GLY A 205 25.62 -0.78 3.84
N GLU A 206 25.76 -1.97 4.41
CA GLU A 206 24.67 -2.72 5.04
C GLU A 206 24.03 -2.00 6.24
N ASN A 207 24.78 -1.13 6.93
CA ASN A 207 24.28 -0.36 8.07
C ASN A 207 23.47 0.88 7.65
N TYR A 208 23.43 1.22 6.36
CA TYR A 208 22.75 2.42 5.87
C TYR A 208 21.30 2.51 6.36
N CYS A 209 20.51 1.44 6.24
CA CYS A 209 19.11 1.45 6.69
C CYS A 209 19.02 1.78 8.18
N LYS A 210 19.82 1.09 9.01
CA LYS A 210 19.78 1.21 10.47
C LYS A 210 20.10 2.63 10.93
N GLU A 211 21.11 3.22 10.31
CA GLU A 211 21.60 4.54 10.69
C GLU A 211 20.74 5.67 10.13
N VAL A 212 20.41 5.61 8.85
CA VAL A 212 19.68 6.68 8.14
C VAL A 212 18.18 6.61 8.43
N GLY A 213 17.62 5.42 8.66
CA GLY A 213 16.20 5.24 8.98
C GLY A 213 15.71 6.01 10.21
N LYS A 214 16.61 6.34 11.14
CA LYS A 214 16.31 7.11 12.37
C LYS A 214 15.89 8.56 12.09
N TRP A 215 16.31 9.13 10.95
CA TRP A 215 16.16 10.56 10.67
C TRP A 215 15.76 10.90 9.23
N LEU A 216 15.88 9.98 8.26
CA LEU A 216 15.61 10.25 6.84
C LEU A 216 14.25 10.90 6.59
N THR A 217 13.18 10.35 7.17
CA THR A 217 11.83 10.91 7.01
C THR A 217 11.76 12.38 7.44
N ARG A 218 12.39 12.73 8.57
CA ARG A 218 12.42 14.11 9.06
C ARG A 218 13.26 15.00 8.15
N TYR A 219 14.39 14.50 7.67
CA TYR A 219 15.23 15.23 6.72
C TYR A 219 14.51 15.52 5.40
N MET A 220 13.81 14.53 4.85
CA MET A 220 13.08 14.68 3.59
C MET A 220 11.91 15.66 3.72
N VAL A 221 11.24 15.68 4.88
CA VAL A 221 10.23 16.71 5.20
C VAL A 221 10.88 18.09 5.40
N TYR A 222 12.05 18.15 6.05
CA TYR A 222 12.79 19.39 6.28
C TYR A 222 13.17 20.07 4.96
N ILE A 223 13.71 19.31 4.00
CA ILE A 223 14.00 19.81 2.65
C ILE A 223 12.74 19.91 1.77
N ARG A 224 11.54 19.76 2.35
CA ARG A 224 10.24 20.01 1.71
C ARG A 224 9.85 19.07 0.56
N ILE A 225 10.26 17.79 0.61
CA ILE A 225 9.72 16.77 -0.32
C ILE A 225 8.26 16.46 0.03
N ILE A 226 7.34 16.69 -0.92
CA ILE A 226 5.89 16.52 -0.73
C ILE A 226 5.42 15.21 -1.36
N LEU A 227 5.18 14.17 -0.56
CA LEU A 227 4.86 12.82 -1.06
C LEU A 227 3.39 12.62 -1.49
N ARG A 228 2.45 13.51 -1.14
CA ARG A 228 0.99 13.39 -1.41
C ARG A 228 0.46 11.96 -1.11
N GLN A 229 0.67 11.51 0.13
CA GLN A 229 0.56 10.09 0.47
C GLN A 229 -0.79 9.44 0.15
N ASP A 230 -1.90 10.18 0.14
CA ASP A 230 -3.28 9.66 0.06
C ASP A 230 -3.94 9.73 -1.33
N GLU A 231 -3.20 10.21 -2.32
CA GLU A 231 -3.72 10.50 -3.67
C GLU A 231 -3.17 9.57 -4.75
N TRP A 232 -2.29 8.64 -4.39
CA TRP A 232 -1.68 7.74 -5.36
C TRP A 232 -2.67 6.71 -5.89
N TYR A 233 -2.60 6.44 -7.19
CA TYR A 233 -3.37 5.37 -7.81
C TYR A 233 -2.59 4.62 -8.89
N ILE A 234 -2.90 3.34 -9.07
CA ILE A 234 -2.38 2.50 -10.16
C ILE A 234 -3.49 2.34 -11.20
N PRO A 235 -3.28 2.74 -12.46
CA PRO A 235 -4.26 2.51 -13.52
C PRO A 235 -4.42 1.02 -13.85
N ALA A 236 -5.66 0.57 -14.05
CA ALA A 236 -5.97 -0.84 -14.30
C ALA A 236 -5.43 -1.36 -15.65
N ASP A 237 -5.28 -0.48 -16.64
CA ASP A 237 -4.67 -0.80 -17.94
C ASP A 237 -3.17 -1.12 -17.82
N LYS A 238 -2.49 -0.62 -16.78
CA LYS A 238 -1.07 -0.93 -16.51
C LYS A 238 -0.83 -2.26 -15.82
N ILE A 239 -1.90 -2.94 -15.38
CA ILE A 239 -1.79 -4.24 -14.71
C ILE A 239 -1.71 -5.36 -15.74
N ILE A 240 -0.56 -6.03 -15.72
CA ILE A 240 -0.20 -7.14 -16.61
C ILE A 240 -0.48 -8.47 -15.91
N LYS A 241 -0.96 -9.45 -16.67
CA LYS A 241 -1.19 -10.82 -16.21
C LYS A 241 0.12 -11.45 -15.71
N PRO A 242 0.17 -11.98 -14.47
CA PRO A 242 1.32 -12.72 -14.00
C PRO A 242 1.61 -13.97 -14.83
N ASP A 243 2.89 -14.32 -14.97
CA ASP A 243 3.29 -15.60 -15.56
C ASP A 243 2.69 -16.74 -14.73
N GLU A 244 2.18 -17.77 -15.42
CA GLU A 244 1.55 -18.95 -14.79
C GLU A 244 0.35 -18.61 -13.89
N TYR A 245 -0.30 -17.46 -14.14
CA TYR A 245 -1.44 -17.04 -13.34
C TYR A 245 -2.59 -18.06 -13.39
N LYS A 246 -2.98 -18.56 -12.21
CA LYS A 246 -4.16 -19.41 -12.03
C LYS A 246 -4.94 -18.93 -10.81
N ILE A 247 -6.27 -19.01 -10.89
CA ILE A 247 -7.17 -18.76 -9.78
C ILE A 247 -8.15 -19.94 -9.71
N ASN A 248 -8.24 -20.58 -8.55
CA ASN A 248 -9.15 -21.68 -8.31
C ASN A 248 -10.04 -21.32 -7.13
N GLN A 249 -11.35 -21.45 -7.30
CA GLN A 249 -12.28 -21.27 -6.17
C GLN A 249 -12.10 -22.41 -5.17
N ILE A 250 -12.04 -22.06 -3.90
CA ILE A 250 -12.00 -23.01 -2.79
C ILE A 250 -13.44 -23.24 -2.35
N ASP A 251 -13.79 -24.50 -2.07
CA ASP A 251 -15.07 -24.86 -1.46
C ASP A 251 -15.38 -23.93 -0.27
N ASN A 252 -16.57 -23.34 -0.24
CA ASN A 252 -16.94 -22.35 0.76
C ASN A 252 -16.87 -22.89 2.20
N ALA A 253 -17.17 -24.18 2.44
CA ALA A 253 -17.01 -24.79 3.75
C ALA A 253 -15.54 -24.90 4.15
N ILE A 254 -14.65 -25.18 3.18
CA ILE A 254 -13.21 -25.16 3.37
C ILE A 254 -12.71 -23.73 3.54
N ALA A 255 -13.23 -22.75 2.78
CA ALA A 255 -12.89 -21.34 2.92
C ALA A 255 -13.29 -20.80 4.29
N HIS A 256 -14.50 -21.10 4.77
CA HIS A 256 -14.91 -20.77 6.14
C HIS A 256 -13.99 -21.44 7.17
N ARG A 257 -13.67 -22.74 7.06
CA ARG A 257 -12.78 -23.42 8.03
C ARG A 257 -11.32 -22.97 7.97
N LYS A 258 -10.77 -22.71 6.77
CA LYS A 258 -9.35 -22.36 6.52
C LYS A 258 -9.08 -20.85 6.44
N LEU A 259 -10.11 -20.00 6.39
CA LEU A 259 -9.96 -18.54 6.26
C LEU A 259 -10.84 -17.74 7.25
N HIS A 260 -11.66 -18.37 8.12
CA HIS A 260 -12.20 -17.68 9.31
C HIS A 260 -11.15 -17.63 10.43
N GLY A 261 -10.46 -16.51 10.57
CA GLY A 261 -9.64 -16.23 11.74
C GLY A 261 -9.65 -14.75 12.09
N GLY A 262 -10.47 -14.41 13.09
CA GLY A 262 -10.35 -13.18 13.86
C GLY A 262 -10.95 -11.95 13.22
N ASN A 263 -12.02 -11.46 13.83
CA ASN A 263 -12.30 -10.02 13.94
C ASN A 263 -11.09 -9.32 14.59
N GLN A 264 -9.95 -9.22 13.91
CA GLN A 264 -9.03 -8.15 14.23
C GLN A 264 -9.80 -6.89 13.86
N LYS A 265 -10.35 -6.22 14.88
CA LYS A 265 -10.87 -4.86 14.75
C LYS A 265 -9.83 -4.10 13.93
N THR A 266 -10.14 -3.83 12.68
CA THR A 266 -9.38 -2.91 11.83
C THR A 266 -9.20 -1.70 12.71
N ARG A 267 -7.97 -1.40 13.14
CA ARG A 267 -7.72 -0.25 14.02
C ARG A 267 -8.45 0.91 13.35
N LYS A 268 -9.44 1.50 14.04
CA LYS A 268 -10.04 2.75 13.59
C LYS A 268 -8.85 3.67 13.37
N HIS A 269 -8.56 3.96 12.11
CA HIS A 269 -7.47 4.83 11.75
C HIS A 269 -7.92 6.19 12.29
N ILE A 270 -7.43 6.56 13.47
CA ILE A 270 -7.48 7.95 13.91
C ILE A 270 -6.48 8.61 12.99
N THR A 271 -6.96 9.14 11.88
CA THR A 271 -6.30 10.22 11.18
C THR A 271 -6.17 11.32 12.23
N LYS A 272 -5.04 11.36 12.94
CA LYS A 272 -4.54 12.64 13.44
C LYS A 272 -4.17 13.41 12.18
N SER A 273 -5.18 14.02 11.55
CA SER A 273 -4.92 15.11 10.64
C SER A 273 -4.13 16.11 11.45
N LEU A 274 -2.91 16.38 11.01
CA LEU A 274 -2.33 17.69 11.27
C LEU A 274 -3.33 18.66 10.67
N ARG A 275 -4.08 19.33 11.56
CA ARG A 275 -5.12 20.29 11.20
C ARG A 275 -4.50 21.35 10.30
N THR A 276 -4.82 21.31 9.03
CA THR A 276 -4.97 22.53 8.22
C THR A 276 -6.46 22.76 8.05
N THR A 277 -6.92 23.80 8.73
CA THR A 277 -8.27 24.36 8.68
C THR A 277 -8.69 24.72 7.27
N SER A 278 -9.85 24.24 6.83
CA SER A 278 -10.92 25.08 6.23
C SER A 278 -12.14 24.25 5.82
N TYR A 279 -13.28 24.93 5.88
CA TYR A 279 -14.66 24.47 5.75
C TYR A 279 -15.06 24.02 4.33
N HIS A 280 -15.95 23.02 4.20
CA HIS A 280 -17.28 23.21 3.62
C HIS A 280 -18.21 21.98 3.79
N LYS A 281 -19.45 22.25 4.24
CA LYS A 281 -20.64 21.38 4.21
C LYS A 281 -21.16 21.20 2.78
N ARG A 282 -21.71 20.02 2.44
CA ARG A 282 -23.12 19.84 2.02
C ARG A 282 -23.51 18.37 1.74
N ASP A 283 -24.66 18.02 2.32
CA ASP A 283 -25.80 17.21 1.87
C ASP A 283 -25.59 15.84 1.19
N SER A 284 -25.97 14.78 1.92
CA SER A 284 -26.25 13.45 1.36
C SER A 284 -27.77 13.20 1.31
N LYS A 285 -28.36 13.19 0.11
CA LYS A 285 -29.63 12.50 -0.16
C LYS A 285 -29.32 11.02 -0.39
N TYR A 286 -29.86 10.16 0.46
CA TYR A 286 -29.66 8.72 0.42
C TYR A 286 -30.52 8.10 -0.69
N GLY A 287 -29.88 7.42 -1.64
CA GLY A 287 -30.47 6.37 -2.45
C GLY A 287 -30.10 5.00 -1.84
N ILE A 288 -31.11 4.14 -1.69
CA ILE A 288 -30.97 2.76 -1.20
C ILE A 288 -30.41 1.92 -2.36
N VAL A 289 -29.32 1.18 -2.13
CA VAL A 289 -28.75 0.25 -3.12
C VAL A 289 -29.36 -1.13 -2.93
N SER A 290 -29.74 -1.76 -4.05
CA SER A 290 -30.45 -3.05 -4.06
C SER A 290 -29.48 -4.21 -3.87
N ARG A 291 -30.02 -5.34 -3.38
CA ARG A 291 -29.32 -6.59 -3.09
C ARG A 291 -28.81 -7.30 -4.37
N GLU A 292 -29.23 -6.83 -5.54
CA GLU A 292 -28.95 -7.46 -6.84
C GLU A 292 -27.55 -7.09 -7.35
N ASP A 293 -27.05 -5.88 -7.07
CA ASP A 293 -25.73 -5.46 -7.56
C ASP A 293 -24.58 -6.28 -6.92
N VAL A 294 -24.71 -6.63 -5.64
CA VAL A 294 -23.71 -7.45 -4.94
C VAL A 294 -23.77 -8.91 -5.41
N ARG A 295 -24.98 -9.46 -5.58
CA ARG A 295 -25.17 -10.82 -6.12
C ARG A 295 -24.77 -10.92 -7.58
N TYR A 296 -24.91 -9.86 -8.37
CA TYR A 296 -24.51 -9.83 -9.77
C TYR A 296 -22.98 -9.89 -9.92
N ILE A 297 -22.24 -9.11 -9.13
CA ILE A 297 -20.77 -9.16 -9.09
C ILE A 297 -20.28 -10.56 -8.62
N MET A 298 -20.96 -11.16 -7.65
CA MET A 298 -20.57 -12.46 -7.07
C MET A 298 -21.08 -13.68 -7.86
N GLY A 299 -22.16 -13.52 -8.62
CA GLY A 299 -22.82 -14.57 -9.40
C GLY A 299 -22.22 -14.82 -10.79
N PHE A 300 -21.67 -13.78 -11.43
CA PHE A 300 -21.05 -13.86 -12.76
C PHE A 300 -19.86 -14.85 -12.82
N TYR A 301 -19.27 -15.18 -11.68
CA TYR A 301 -18.13 -16.08 -11.59
C TYR A 301 -18.46 -17.57 -11.72
N LYS A 302 -19.74 -17.97 -11.63
CA LYS A 302 -20.13 -19.36 -11.89
C LYS A 302 -20.18 -19.70 -13.38
N ASP A 303 -20.28 -18.70 -14.26
CA ASP A 303 -20.53 -18.89 -15.69
C ASP A 303 -19.27 -18.70 -16.57
N PHE A 304 -18.09 -18.50 -15.96
CA PHE A 304 -16.80 -18.29 -16.65
C PHE A 304 -15.74 -19.37 -16.35
N MET A 305 -16.13 -20.49 -15.73
CA MET A 305 -15.34 -21.73 -15.65
C MET A 305 -15.90 -22.78 -16.59
#